data_AF-A0A3M1KTI9-F1
#
_entry.id   AF-A0A3M1KTI9-F1
#
_cell.length_a   1.000
_cell.length_b   1.000
_cell.length_c   1.000
_cell.angle_alpha   90.00
_cell.angle_beta   90.00
_cell.angle_gamma   90.00
#
_symmetry.space_group_name_H-M   'P 1'
#
loop_
_entity.id
_entity.type
_entity.pdbx_description
1 polymer ?
#
loop_
_entity_poly.entity_id
_entity_poly.type
_entity_poly.pdbx_seq_one_letter_code
_entity_poly.pdbx_strand_id
1 'polypeptide(L)'
;GVNSQKSYLFPLEQRLDWLRRVFQKDAAVEVAHFEGLTAHFCSSIGARYLLRGLRNASDFDYEKTISQLNHIVGGGIETVFFISQPAYSHISSTIVREIIRGGGDASPFLPPEIRL
;
A
#
# COMPACT_ATOMS: atom_id res chain seq x y z
N GLY A 1 4.06 -7.28 -0.94
CA GLY A 1 4.93 -7.00 -2.09
C GLY A 1 6.28 -6.49 -1.62
N VAL A 2 7.33 -7.23 -1.95
CA VAL A 2 8.72 -6.79 -1.80
C VAL A 2 9.10 -5.91 -2.99
N ASN A 3 9.64 -4.73 -2.71
CA ASN A 3 10.16 -3.81 -3.73
C ASN A 3 11.68 -3.69 -3.53
N SER A 4 12.44 -4.21 -4.49
CA SER A 4 13.90 -4.26 -4.44
C SER A 4 14.57 -2.88 -4.45
N GLN A 5 13.86 -1.83 -4.86
CA GLN A 5 14.37 -0.46 -4.89
C GLN A 5 14.10 0.32 -3.60
N LYS A 6 13.28 -0.20 -2.69
CA LYS A 6 12.89 0.51 -1.45
C LYS A 6 13.74 0.08 -0.27
N SER A 7 14.34 1.05 0.40
CA SER A 7 14.86 0.89 1.76
C SER A 7 13.72 1.11 2.76
N TYR A 8 13.41 0.07 3.54
CA TYR A 8 12.36 0.10 4.55
C TYR A 8 12.92 0.62 5.88
N LEU A 9 12.16 1.48 6.58
CA LEU A 9 12.55 1.96 7.92
C LEU A 9 12.34 0.90 9.00
N PHE A 10 11.32 0.05 8.84
CA PHE A 10 10.94 -0.99 9.79
C PHE A 10 11.04 -2.38 9.15
N PRO A 11 11.41 -3.42 9.93
CA PRO A 11 11.48 -4.80 9.45
C PRO A 11 10.11 -5.29 8.96
N LEU A 12 10.11 -6.31 8.10
CA LEU A 12 8.90 -6.88 7.52
C LEU A 12 7.90 -7.32 8.60
N GLU A 13 8.38 -8.08 9.60
CA GLU A 13 7.54 -8.61 10.68
C GLU A 13 6.79 -7.52 11.43
N GLN A 14 7.47 -6.40 11.74
CA GLN A 14 6.84 -5.28 12.42
C GLN A 14 5.77 -4.61 11.56
N ARG A 15 6.01 -4.47 10.25
CA ARG A 15 5.01 -3.93 9.32
C ARG A 15 3.78 -4.84 9.20
N LEU A 16 3.99 -6.16 9.16
CA LEU A 16 2.90 -7.13 9.11
C LEU A 16 2.07 -7.14 10.41
N ASP A 17 2.74 -7.09 11.57
CA ASP A 17 2.08 -6.99 12.87
C ASP A 17 1.23 -5.71 12.98
N TRP A 18 1.75 -4.55 12.60
CA TRP A 18 0.97 -3.32 12.58
C TRP A 18 -0.26 -3.40 11.67
N LEU A 19 -0.11 -3.91 10.44
CA LEU A 19 -1.25 -4.07 9.53
C LEU A 19 -2.32 -5.01 10.12
N ARG A 20 -1.91 -6.14 10.72
CA ARG A 20 -2.84 -7.07 11.37
C ARG A 20 -3.57 -6.42 12.54
N ARG A 21 -2.89 -5.58 13.33
CA ARG A 21 -3.52 -4.85 14.44
C ARG A 21 -4.53 -3.81 13.97
N VAL A 22 -4.17 -3.02 12.95
CA VAL A 22 -5.06 -1.99 12.37
C VAL A 22 -6.37 -2.62 11.87
N PHE A 23 -6.29 -3.78 11.23
CA PHE A 23 -7.46 -4.47 10.68
C PHE A 23 -7.99 -5.61 11.57
N GLN A 24 -7.57 -5.71 12.84
CA GLN A 24 -7.89 -6.85 13.71
C GLN A 24 -9.39 -7.12 13.89
N LYS A 25 -10.23 -6.09 13.72
CA LYS A 25 -11.69 -6.16 13.87
C LYS A 25 -12.43 -6.34 12.55
N ASP A 26 -11.72 -6.30 11.42
CA ASP A 26 -12.32 -6.41 10.10
C ASP A 26 -12.08 -7.80 9.52
N ALA A 27 -13.08 -8.67 9.66
CA ALA A 27 -13.02 -10.05 9.17
C ALA A 27 -12.95 -10.15 7.63
N ALA A 28 -13.19 -9.06 6.90
CA ALA A 28 -13.08 -9.04 5.44
C ALA A 28 -11.66 -8.71 4.95
N VAL A 29 -10.72 -8.39 5.86
CA VAL A 29 -9.35 -8.00 5.52
C VAL A 29 -8.35 -9.06 5.95
N GLU A 30 -7.57 -9.55 4.98
CA GLU A 30 -6.42 -10.41 5.22
C GLU A 30 -5.11 -9.68 4.92
N VAL A 31 -4.11 -9.86 5.79
CA VAL A 31 -2.77 -9.28 5.60
C VAL A 31 -1.82 -10.36 5.10
N ALA A 32 -1.37 -10.21 3.86
CA ALA A 32 -0.44 -11.12 3.22
C ALA A 32 0.88 -10.43 2.84
N HIS A 33 1.95 -11.22 2.76
CA HIS A 33 3.20 -10.82 2.12
C HIS A 33 3.38 -11.61 0.82
N PHE A 34 4.08 -11.01 -0.13
CA PHE A 34 4.38 -11.67 -1.40
C PHE A 34 5.64 -11.06 -2.01
N GLU A 35 6.29 -11.86 -2.85
CA GLU A 35 7.44 -11.52 -3.68
C GLU A 35 7.09 -11.73 -5.15
N GLY A 36 7.83 -11.08 -6.05
CA GLY A 36 7.54 -11.12 -7.49
C GLY A 36 6.39 -10.19 -7.90
N LEU A 37 5.73 -10.54 -9.00
CA LEU A 37 4.73 -9.67 -9.64
C LEU A 37 3.41 -9.65 -8.86
N THR A 38 2.89 -8.44 -8.61
CA THR A 38 1.58 -8.23 -7.99
C THR A 38 0.47 -9.00 -8.71
N ALA A 39 0.48 -9.00 -10.04
CA ALA A 39 -0.52 -9.69 -10.85
C ALA A 39 -0.52 -11.22 -10.62
N HIS A 40 0.66 -11.84 -10.46
CA HIS A 40 0.76 -13.26 -10.15
C HIS A 40 0.25 -13.57 -8.74
N PHE A 41 0.58 -12.72 -7.76
CA PHE A 41 0.05 -12.86 -6.41
C PHE A 41 -1.49 -12.78 -6.41
N CYS A 42 -2.07 -11.79 -7.10
CA CYS A 42 -3.52 -11.67 -7.22
C CYS A 42 -4.15 -12.91 -7.87
N SER A 43 -3.56 -13.44 -8.94
CA SER A 43 -4.01 -14.68 -9.57
C SER A 43 -3.97 -15.88 -8.60
N SER A 44 -2.89 -16.00 -7.82
CA SER A 44 -2.71 -17.11 -6.87
C SER A 44 -3.78 -17.17 -5.77
N ILE A 45 -4.37 -16.01 -5.42
CA ILE A 45 -5.45 -15.90 -4.44
C ILE A 45 -6.85 -15.75 -5.09
N GLY A 46 -6.95 -15.88 -6.42
CA GLY A 46 -8.20 -15.72 -7.15
C GLY A 46 -8.77 -14.30 -7.17
N ALA A 47 -7.94 -13.27 -6.93
CA ALA A 47 -8.38 -11.89 -6.95
C ALA A 47 -8.64 -11.39 -8.37
N ARG A 48 -9.85 -10.86 -8.61
CA ARG A 48 -10.27 -10.29 -9.90
C ARG A 48 -10.02 -8.78 -10.02
N TYR A 49 -9.88 -8.11 -8.88
CA TYR A 49 -9.74 -6.66 -8.81
C TYR A 49 -8.54 -6.26 -7.94
N LEU A 50 -7.82 -5.23 -8.38
CA LEU A 50 -6.75 -4.57 -7.64
C LEU A 50 -7.18 -3.14 -7.29
N LEU A 51 -7.31 -2.83 -6.01
CA LEU A 51 -7.67 -1.48 -5.57
C LEU A 51 -6.42 -0.60 -5.41
N ARG A 52 -6.47 0.63 -5.93
CA ARG A 52 -5.40 1.64 -5.82
C ARG A 52 -5.98 3.00 -5.45
N GLY A 53 -5.31 3.71 -4.55
CA GLY A 53 -5.64 5.08 -4.18
C GLY A 53 -4.87 6.10 -5.01
N LEU A 54 -5.52 7.18 -5.44
CA LEU A 54 -4.92 8.29 -6.18
C LEU A 54 -5.03 9.58 -5.37
N ARG A 55 -3.92 10.30 -5.18
CA ARG A 55 -3.92 11.59 -4.45
C ARG A 55 -3.88 12.79 -5.39
N ASN A 56 -3.32 12.63 -6.59
CA ASN A 56 -3.14 13.70 -7.57
C ASN A 56 -2.97 13.11 -8.98
N ALA A 57 -2.79 13.98 -9.98
CA ALA A 57 -2.60 13.59 -11.37
C ALA A 57 -1.33 12.73 -11.60
N SER A 58 -0.24 12.99 -10.88
CA SER A 58 0.99 12.20 -11.05
C SER A 58 0.85 10.75 -10.56
N ASP A 59 0.07 10.51 -9.50
CA ASP A 59 -0.28 9.15 -9.08
C ASP A 59 -1.08 8.45 -10.20
N PHE A 60 -2.00 9.16 -10.87
CA PHE A 60 -2.80 8.58 -11.95
C PHE A 60 -1.95 8.14 -13.14
N ASP A 61 -1.04 9.00 -13.62
CA ASP A 61 -0.20 8.66 -14.78
C ASP A 61 0.68 7.42 -14.52
N TYR A 62 1.26 7.36 -13.32
CA TYR A 62 2.04 6.20 -12.88
C TYR A 62 1.16 4.95 -12.77
N GLU A 63 0.06 5.02 -12.02
CA GLU A 63 -0.78 3.86 -11.74
C GLU A 63 -1.54 3.37 -12.99
N LYS A 64 -1.88 4.25 -13.93
CA LYS A 64 -2.47 3.88 -15.23
C LYS A 64 -1.53 2.98 -16.03
N THR A 65 -0.23 3.28 -16.02
CA THR A 65 0.75 2.44 -16.71
C THR A 65 0.86 1.08 -16.02
N ILE A 66 0.93 1.07 -14.69
CA ILE A 66 1.03 -0.16 -13.89
C ILE A 66 -0.23 -1.02 -14.01
N SER A 67 -1.43 -0.44 -14.10
CA SER A 67 -2.67 -1.19 -14.26
C SER A 67 -2.73 -1.92 -15.59
N GLN A 68 -2.31 -1.27 -16.69
CA GLN A 68 -2.21 -1.91 -18.01
C GLN A 68 -1.24 -3.09 -17.99
N LEU A 69 -0.07 -2.91 -17.35
CA LEU A 69 0.91 -3.99 -17.22
C LEU A 69 0.36 -5.16 -16.40
N ASN A 70 -0.28 -4.89 -15.26
CA ASN A 70 -0.90 -5.93 -14.44
C ASN A 70 -1.99 -6.67 -15.22
N HIS A 71 -2.83 -5.98 -16.00
CA HIS A 71 -3.86 -6.61 -16.82
C HIS A 71 -3.26 -7.58 -17.85
N ILE A 72 -2.20 -7.15 -18.56
CA ILE A 72 -1.53 -7.97 -19.59
C ILE A 72 -0.85 -9.20 -18.98
N VAL A 73 -0.07 -9.04 -17.90
CA VAL A 73 0.72 -10.14 -17.32
C VAL A 73 -0.09 -10.99 -16.33
N GLY A 74 -1.17 -10.44 -15.78
CA GLY A 74 -1.99 -11.04 -14.73
C GLY A 74 -3.26 -11.73 -15.22
N GLY A 75 -3.39 -11.97 -16.52
CA GLY A 75 -4.54 -12.66 -17.08
C GLY A 75 -5.85 -11.88 -16.96
N GLY A 76 -5.80 -10.55 -17.12
CA GLY A 76 -6.99 -9.70 -17.16
C GLY A 76 -7.44 -9.13 -15.81
N ILE A 77 -6.54 -9.01 -14.83
CA ILE A 77 -6.89 -8.36 -13.56
C ILE A 77 -7.29 -6.89 -13.77
N GLU A 78 -8.42 -6.51 -13.20
CA GLU A 78 -8.97 -5.15 -13.32
C GLU A 78 -8.48 -4.26 -12.18
N THR A 79 -8.02 -3.06 -12.49
CA THR A 79 -7.58 -2.10 -11.46
C THR A 79 -8.67 -1.07 -11.22
N VAL A 80 -9.08 -0.89 -9.96
CA VAL A 80 -10.08 0.09 -9.53
C VAL A 80 -9.38 1.22 -8.78
N PHE A 81 -9.63 2.45 -9.20
CA PHE A 81 -9.05 3.65 -8.60
C PHE A 81 -10.03 4.36 -7.67
N PHE A 82 -9.58 4.68 -6.47
CA PHE A 82 -10.30 5.58 -5.55
C PHE A 82 -9.52 6.87 -5.37
N ILE A 83 -10.20 8.01 -5.47
CA ILE A 83 -9.61 9.32 -5.20
C ILE A 83 -9.55 9.52 -3.69
N SER A 84 -8.37 9.88 -3.18
CA SER A 84 -8.18 10.17 -1.77
C SER A 84 -8.96 11.42 -1.36
N GLN A 85 -9.52 11.41 -0.14
CA GLN A 85 -10.13 12.62 0.40
C GLN A 85 -9.05 13.71 0.59
N PRO A 86 -9.38 15.00 0.38
CA PRO A 86 -8.40 16.09 0.50
C PRO A 86 -7.60 16.08 1.81
N ALA A 87 -8.26 15.72 2.92
CA ALA A 87 -7.66 15.61 4.25
C ALA A 87 -6.51 14.59 4.35
N TYR A 88 -6.44 13.62 3.45
CA TYR A 88 -5.39 12.58 3.44
C TYR A 88 -4.46 12.67 2.23
N SER A 89 -4.69 13.61 1.30
CA SER A 89 -3.95 13.72 0.04
C SER A 89 -2.46 14.02 0.22
N HIS A 90 -2.10 14.69 1.32
CA HIS A 90 -0.73 15.05 1.67
C HIS A 90 0.05 13.92 2.36
N ILE A 91 -0.61 12.85 2.78
CA ILE A 91 0.03 11.76 3.52
C ILE A 91 0.79 10.85 2.55
N SER A 92 2.05 10.57 2.86
CA SER A 92 2.84 9.54 2.20
C SER A 92 3.80 8.90 3.20
N SER A 93 4.03 7.59 3.09
CA SER A 93 4.99 6.93 3.97
C SER A 93 6.41 7.50 3.82
N THR A 94 6.75 8.12 2.68
CA THR A 94 8.05 8.80 2.52
C THR A 94 8.15 10.01 3.44
N ILE A 95 7.17 10.92 3.39
CA ILE A 95 7.15 12.11 4.26
C ILE A 95 7.08 11.71 5.74
N VAL A 96 6.23 10.75 6.08
CA VAL A 96 6.10 10.27 7.47
C VAL A 96 7.42 9.68 7.98
N ARG A 97 8.16 8.92 7.17
CA ARG A 97 9.48 8.41 7.55
C ARG A 97 10.51 9.52 7.75
N GLU A 98 10.46 10.60 6.97
CA GLU A 98 11.36 11.74 7.16
C GLU A 98 11.08 12.47 8.48
N ILE A 99 9.81 12.64 8.87
CA ILE A 99 9.44 13.19 10.18
C ILE A 99 10.03 12.34 11.31
N ILE A 100 9.88 11.01 11.23
CA ILE A 100 10.44 10.08 12.23
C ILE A 100 11.96 10.18 12.31
N ARG A 101 12.65 10.18 11.16
CA ARG A 101 14.12 10.31 11.10
C ARG A 101 14.61 11.65 11.64
N GLY A 102 13.84 12.71 11.44
CA GLY A 102 14.11 14.04 11.99
C GLY A 102 13.74 14.21 13.47
N GLY A 103 13.22 13.17 14.14
CA GLY A 103 12.81 13.23 15.54
C GLY A 103 11.50 14.00 15.80
N GLY A 104 10.70 14.25 14.75
CA GLY A 104 9.39 14.87 14.87
C GLY A 104 8.29 13.88 15.25
N ASP A 105 7.15 14.42 15.69
CA ASP A 105 5.96 13.61 16.01
C ASP A 105 5.19 13.23 14.74
N ALA A 106 5.16 11.93 14.44
CA ALA A 106 4.44 11.35 13.31
C ALA A 106 3.05 10.80 13.67
N SER A 107 2.66 10.83 14.96
CA SER A 107 1.38 10.29 15.46
C SER A 107 0.15 10.82 14.71
N PRO A 108 0.07 12.11 14.30
CA PRO A 108 -1.09 12.62 13.54
C PRO A 108 -1.32 11.93 12.19
N PHE A 109 -0.33 11.22 11.64
CA PHE A 109 -0.39 10.57 10.33
C PHE A 109 -0.58 9.05 10.42
N LEU A 110 -0.72 8.50 11.63
CA LEU A 110 -0.73 7.07 11.88
C LEU A 110 -2.03 6.63 12.58
N PRO A 111 -2.53 5.42 12.28
CA PRO A 111 -3.58 4.80 13.08
C PRO A 111 -3.13 4.61 14.54
N PRO A 112 -4.06 4.67 15.51
CA PRO A 112 -3.73 4.54 16.93
C PRO A 112 -3.15 3.18 17.33
N GLU A 113 -3.34 2.15 16.49
CA GLU A 113 -2.78 0.81 16.69
C GLU A 113 -1.26 0.76 16.41
N ILE A 114 -0.70 1.76 15.71
CA ILE A 114 0.72 1.83 15.38
C ILE A 114 1.47 2.57 16.50
N ARG A 115 2.43 1.87 17.11
CA ARG A 115 3.36 2.44 18.09
C ARG A 115 4.77 2.36 17.51
N LEU A 116 5.37 3.52 17.28
CA LEU A 116 6.71 3.71 16.68
C LEU A 116 7.84 3.32 17.63
#